data_AF-A0A5C3PAZ6-F1
#
_entry.id   AF-A0A5C3PAZ6-F1
#
_cell.length_a   1.000
_cell.length_b   1.000
_cell.length_c   1.000
_cell.angle_alpha   90.00
_cell.angle_beta   90.00
_cell.angle_gamma   90.00
#
_symmetry.space_group_name_H-M   'P 1'
#
loop_
_entity.id
_entity.type
_entity.pdbx_description
1 polymer ?
#
loop_
_entity_poly.entity_id
_entity_poly.type
_entity_poly.pdbx_seq_one_letter_code
_entity_poly.pdbx_strand_id
1 'polypeptide(L)'
;MITRFSKTFLIAVFALFLLGSLALLHPPSRTYVDTWTGDFFGEGGFIPPSPQQGVRGKVIMPKLGNATAKAELGRATWKLMHTMTLRFPEEPTQDERDALTNYFHLTSRLYPCGECAAEFQLLLKKYPPQTSSRRAAATWLCYLHNQVNHRLGKPEFDCANLDATYDCGCGDEPLGSSTGGSANDPMDLERDPSKDKKAQGLVKGGRAAVS
;
A
#
# COMPACT_ATOMS: atom_id res chain seq x y z
N MET A 1 63.90 -11.05 41.44
CA MET A 1 63.15 -9.81 41.71
C MET A 1 63.24 -8.90 40.48
N ILE A 2 62.14 -8.70 39.74
CA ILE A 2 62.15 -7.84 38.54
C ILE A 2 62.30 -6.38 38.99
N THR A 3 63.31 -5.68 38.44
CA THR A 3 63.60 -4.28 38.78
C THR A 3 62.42 -3.38 38.40
N ARG A 4 62.24 -2.28 39.14
CA ARG A 4 61.15 -1.32 38.87
C ARG A 4 61.15 -0.86 37.40
N PHE A 5 62.33 -0.62 36.84
CA PHE A 5 62.52 -0.26 35.43
C PHE A 5 61.99 -1.32 34.47
N SER A 6 62.31 -2.60 34.71
CA SER A 6 61.86 -3.70 33.85
C SER A 6 60.34 -3.90 33.90
N LYS A 7 59.72 -3.63 35.06
CA LYS A 7 58.24 -3.65 35.17
C LYS A 7 57.62 -2.53 34.33
N THR A 8 58.14 -1.31 34.41
CA THR A 8 57.60 -0.18 33.64
C THR A 8 57.79 -0.38 32.14
N PHE A 9 58.93 -0.92 31.72
CA PHE A 9 59.20 -1.23 30.32
C PHE A 9 58.23 -2.27 29.76
N LEU A 10 57.99 -3.36 30.48
CA LEU A 10 57.05 -4.40 30.05
C LEU A 10 55.60 -3.89 29.97
N ILE A 11 55.18 -3.04 30.91
CA ILE A 11 53.84 -2.41 30.86
C ILE A 11 53.73 -1.50 29.64
N ALA A 12 54.75 -0.70 29.34
CA ALA A 12 54.75 0.18 28.17
C ALA A 12 54.69 -0.60 26.85
N VAL A 13 55.46 -1.68 26.73
CA VAL A 13 55.44 -2.55 25.54
C VAL A 13 54.08 -3.24 25.39
N PHE A 14 53.49 -3.73 26.48
CA PHE A 14 52.16 -4.34 26.46
C PHE A 14 51.06 -3.32 26.10
N ALA A 15 51.15 -2.10 26.63
CA ALA A 15 50.22 -1.02 26.30
C ALA A 15 50.34 -0.59 24.82
N LEU A 16 51.57 -0.47 24.30
CA LEU A 16 51.79 -0.17 22.87
C LEU A 16 51.29 -1.31 21.97
N PHE A 17 51.49 -2.56 22.38
CA PHE A 17 50.96 -3.72 21.67
C PHE A 17 49.42 -3.74 21.67
N LEU A 18 48.78 -3.45 22.80
CA LEU A 18 47.32 -3.32 22.89
C LEU A 18 46.77 -2.18 22.05
N LEU A 19 47.42 -1.01 22.06
CA LEU A 19 47.00 0.13 21.24
C LEU A 19 47.20 -0.15 19.74
N GLY A 20 48.31 -0.80 19.37
CA GLY A 20 48.57 -1.21 18.00
C GLY A 20 47.60 -2.29 17.50
N SER A 21 47.27 -3.27 18.34
CA SER A 21 46.29 -4.31 17.99
C SER A 21 44.89 -3.76 17.87
N LEU A 22 44.47 -2.83 18.73
CA LEU A 22 43.19 -2.12 18.60
C LEU A 22 43.08 -1.32 17.29
N ALA A 23 44.18 -0.72 16.82
CA ALA A 23 44.23 0.04 15.57
C ALA A 23 44.28 -0.84 14.31
N LEU A 24 44.82 -2.06 14.39
CA LEU A 24 44.95 -2.99 13.27
C LEU A 24 43.79 -3.99 13.17
N LEU A 25 43.14 -4.34 14.29
CA LEU A 25 41.99 -5.27 14.31
C LEU A 25 40.65 -4.58 14.06
N HIS A 26 40.57 -3.26 14.19
CA HIS A 26 39.41 -2.48 13.73
C HIS A 26 39.82 -1.70 12.47
N PRO A 27 39.59 -2.23 11.25
CA PRO A 27 39.69 -1.38 10.07
C PRO A 27 38.76 -0.17 10.26
N PRO A 28 39.20 1.06 9.94
CA PRO A 28 38.27 2.18 9.90
C PRO A 28 37.20 1.80 8.89
N SER A 29 35.96 1.61 9.34
CA SER A 29 34.83 1.36 8.46
C SER A 29 34.78 2.52 7.47
N ARG A 30 35.23 2.30 6.24
CA ARG A 30 35.12 3.28 5.16
C ARG A 30 33.67 3.30 4.71
N THR A 31 32.83 3.95 5.50
CA THR A 31 31.52 4.41 5.04
C THR A 31 31.78 5.65 4.21
N TYR A 32 31.69 5.53 2.89
CA TYR A 32 31.64 6.69 2.02
C TYR A 32 30.19 6.95 1.60
N VAL A 33 29.84 8.23 1.54
CA VAL A 33 28.51 8.70 1.13
C VAL A 33 28.63 9.14 -0.32
N ASP A 34 27.86 8.53 -1.21
CA ASP A 34 27.72 9.04 -2.56
C ASP A 34 26.92 10.34 -2.52
N THR A 35 27.54 11.45 -2.89
CA THR A 35 26.94 12.77 -2.85
C THR A 35 25.90 13.00 -3.94
N TRP A 36 25.82 12.13 -4.95
CA TRP A 36 24.85 12.21 -6.04
C TRP A 36 23.55 11.46 -5.71
N THR A 37 23.66 10.29 -5.09
CA THR A 37 22.51 9.42 -4.77
C THR A 37 22.06 9.52 -3.32
N GLY A 38 22.96 9.91 -2.41
CA GLY A 38 22.75 9.88 -0.96
C GLY A 38 22.90 8.49 -0.34
N ASP A 39 23.38 7.51 -1.12
CA ASP A 39 23.51 6.13 -0.68
C ASP A 39 24.78 5.92 0.16
N PHE A 40 24.66 5.03 1.16
CA PHE A 40 25.73 4.64 2.06
C PHE A 40 26.29 3.28 1.63
N PHE A 41 27.56 3.23 1.26
CA PHE A 41 28.23 1.99 0.88
C PHE A 41 29.22 1.59 1.98
N GLY A 42 29.08 0.35 2.48
CA GLY A 42 30.01 -0.31 3.40
C GLY A 42 30.52 -1.64 2.83
N GLU A 43 31.65 -2.14 3.33
CA GLU A 43 32.20 -3.46 2.96
C GLU A 43 31.23 -4.58 3.37
N GLY A 44 30.35 -4.97 2.45
CA GLY A 44 29.42 -6.08 2.69
C GLY A 44 28.15 -6.09 1.85
N GLY A 45 27.82 -4.98 1.16
CA GLY A 45 26.71 -4.94 0.21
C GLY A 45 25.67 -3.87 0.48
N PHE A 46 24.75 -3.76 -0.48
CA PHE A 46 23.67 -2.79 -0.57
C PHE A 46 22.94 -2.62 0.77
N ILE A 47 23.08 -1.45 1.40
CA ILE A 47 22.12 -1.04 2.43
C ILE A 47 20.81 -0.83 1.67
N PRO A 48 19.77 -1.64 1.89
CA PRO A 48 18.50 -1.44 1.20
C PRO A 48 18.05 0.00 1.46
N PRO A 49 17.48 0.68 0.44
CA PRO A 49 16.92 2.00 0.63
C PRO A 49 16.02 1.97 1.85
N SER A 50 16.04 3.04 2.64
CA SER A 50 15.15 3.15 3.80
C SER A 50 13.74 2.71 3.37
N PRO A 51 13.01 1.89 4.15
CA PRO A 51 11.68 1.40 3.78
C PRO A 51 10.66 2.50 3.40
N GLN A 52 11.00 3.77 3.64
CA GLN A 52 10.18 4.94 3.35
C GLN A 52 10.64 5.74 2.11
N GLN A 53 11.74 5.37 1.47
CA GLN A 53 12.28 6.06 0.29
C GLN A 53 11.32 5.85 -0.89
N GLY A 54 10.63 6.92 -1.30
CA GLY A 54 9.60 6.86 -2.35
C GLY A 54 8.14 6.86 -1.84
N VAL A 55 7.88 6.54 -0.58
CA VAL A 55 6.53 6.64 0.00
C VAL A 55 6.18 8.09 0.34
N ARG A 56 7.13 8.83 0.92
CA ARG A 56 6.96 10.24 1.30
C ARG A 56 7.51 11.17 0.23
N GLY A 57 6.72 12.18 -0.16
CA GLY A 57 7.17 13.20 -1.12
C GLY A 57 6.04 14.06 -1.66
N LYS A 58 6.40 14.99 -2.54
CA LYS A 58 5.45 15.89 -3.23
C LYS A 58 4.63 15.11 -4.28
N VAL A 59 3.54 15.74 -4.70
CA VAL A 59 2.75 15.30 -5.87
C VAL A 59 3.64 15.25 -7.11
N ILE A 60 3.52 14.17 -7.87
CA ILE A 60 4.30 13.95 -9.10
C ILE A 60 3.48 14.35 -10.32
N MET A 61 2.17 14.10 -10.30
CA MET A 61 1.31 14.22 -11.46
C MET A 61 0.91 15.68 -11.76
N PRO A 62 0.80 16.06 -13.04
CA PRO A 62 0.35 17.40 -13.44
C PRO A 62 -1.17 17.57 -13.23
N LYS A 63 -1.65 18.80 -13.44
CA LYS A 63 -3.08 19.13 -13.37
C LYS A 63 -3.89 18.34 -14.40
N LEU A 64 -5.04 17.78 -14.01
CA LEU A 64 -5.95 17.11 -14.95
C LEU A 64 -7.06 18.07 -15.39
N GLY A 65 -6.92 18.64 -16.59
CA GLY A 65 -7.84 19.68 -17.09
C GLY A 65 -9.22 19.18 -17.54
N ASN A 66 -9.32 17.96 -18.09
CA ASN A 66 -10.57 17.42 -18.60
C ASN A 66 -11.49 16.96 -17.46
N ALA A 67 -12.65 17.60 -17.31
CA ALA A 67 -13.58 17.34 -16.22
C ALA A 67 -14.27 15.96 -16.29
N THR A 68 -14.62 15.49 -17.50
CA THR A 68 -15.24 14.17 -17.69
C THR A 68 -14.25 13.07 -17.34
N ALA A 69 -13.04 13.13 -17.90
CA ALA A 69 -11.99 12.17 -17.61
C ALA A 69 -11.62 12.16 -16.11
N LYS A 70 -11.61 13.34 -15.46
CA LYS A 70 -11.41 13.45 -14.01
C LYS A 70 -12.49 12.75 -13.20
N ALA A 71 -13.75 12.89 -13.61
CA ALA A 71 -14.87 12.25 -12.92
C ALA A 71 -14.87 10.72 -13.12
N GLU A 72 -14.55 10.24 -14.33
CA GLU A 72 -14.40 8.81 -14.64
C GLU A 72 -13.26 8.18 -13.85
N LEU A 73 -12.08 8.80 -13.86
CA LEU A 73 -10.92 8.39 -13.07
C LEU A 73 -11.25 8.33 -11.57
N GLY A 74 -11.95 9.35 -11.06
CA GLY A 74 -12.41 9.40 -9.68
C GLY A 74 -13.31 8.22 -9.33
N ARG A 75 -14.33 7.93 -10.14
CA ARG A 75 -15.24 6.79 -9.91
C ARG A 75 -14.49 5.46 -9.90
N ALA A 76 -13.62 5.23 -10.88
CA ALA A 76 -12.84 4.00 -10.99
C ALA A 76 -11.90 3.82 -9.79
N THR A 77 -11.25 4.90 -9.35
CA THR A 77 -10.30 4.86 -8.23
C THR A 77 -11.02 4.63 -6.90
N TRP A 78 -12.16 5.28 -6.67
CA TRP A 78 -12.95 5.02 -5.46
C TRP A 78 -13.48 3.59 -5.42
N LYS A 79 -13.93 3.02 -6.54
CA LYS A 79 -14.31 1.60 -6.64
C LYS A 79 -13.13 0.71 -6.22
N LEU A 80 -11.95 0.92 -6.81
CA LEU A 80 -10.74 0.15 -6.46
C LEU A 80 -10.42 0.24 -4.96
N MET A 81 -10.37 1.44 -4.39
CA MET A 81 -10.00 1.63 -2.99
C MET A 81 -11.04 1.05 -2.02
N HIS A 82 -12.33 1.26 -2.28
CA HIS A 82 -13.41 0.69 -1.45
C HIS A 82 -13.41 -0.83 -1.51
N THR A 83 -13.33 -1.42 -2.70
CA THR A 83 -13.22 -2.88 -2.84
C THR A 83 -11.96 -3.42 -2.14
N MET A 84 -10.80 -2.76 -2.29
CA MET A 84 -9.56 -3.16 -1.62
C MET A 84 -9.70 -3.15 -0.09
N THR A 85 -10.27 -2.09 0.49
CA THR A 85 -10.43 -1.98 1.96
C THR A 85 -11.50 -2.91 2.51
N LEU A 86 -12.58 -3.18 1.76
CA LEU A 86 -13.59 -4.18 2.10
C LEU A 86 -13.06 -5.63 1.99
N ARG A 87 -11.96 -5.85 1.26
CA ARG A 87 -11.30 -7.16 1.12
C ARG A 87 -10.08 -7.33 2.02
N PHE A 88 -9.69 -6.28 2.74
CA PHE A 88 -8.58 -6.33 3.68
C PHE A 88 -8.84 -7.35 4.82
N PRO A 89 -7.81 -7.93 5.47
CA PRO A 89 -8.00 -8.87 6.57
C PRO A 89 -8.66 -8.23 7.81
N GLU A 90 -9.44 -9.00 8.57
CA GLU A 90 -9.93 -8.55 9.88
C GLU A 90 -8.79 -8.43 10.90
N GLU A 91 -7.83 -9.36 10.85
CA GLU A 91 -6.66 -9.39 11.73
C GLU A 91 -5.37 -9.31 10.89
N PRO A 92 -5.02 -8.13 10.35
CA PRO A 92 -3.85 -7.97 9.48
C PRO A 92 -2.54 -8.03 10.27
N THR A 93 -1.51 -8.63 9.67
CA THR A 93 -0.11 -8.59 10.11
C THR A 93 0.46 -7.16 9.99
N GLN A 94 1.60 -6.88 10.65
CA GLN A 94 2.25 -5.57 10.54
C GLN A 94 2.64 -5.22 9.10
N ASP A 95 3.12 -6.20 8.34
CA ASP A 95 3.48 -6.01 6.93
C ASP A 95 2.26 -5.59 6.08
N GLU A 96 1.11 -6.27 6.24
CA GLU A 96 -0.12 -5.91 5.53
C GLU A 96 -0.63 -4.50 5.89
N ARG A 97 -0.49 -4.11 7.16
CA ARG A 97 -0.82 -2.75 7.62
C ARG A 97 0.07 -1.70 6.99
N ASP A 98 1.37 -1.97 6.92
CA ASP A 98 2.35 -1.09 6.30
C ASP A 98 2.14 -1.01 4.79
N ALA A 99 1.84 -2.13 4.14
CA ALA A 99 1.49 -2.19 2.71
C ALA A 99 0.28 -1.30 2.39
N LEU A 100 -0.81 -1.41 3.16
CA LEU A 100 -2.00 -0.59 2.96
C LEU A 100 -1.73 0.90 3.22
N THR A 101 -0.97 1.21 4.28
CA THR A 101 -0.55 2.59 4.59
C THR A 101 0.28 3.19 3.46
N ASN A 102 1.27 2.43 2.99
CA ASN A 102 2.15 2.83 1.89
C ASN A 102 1.38 2.98 0.58
N TYR A 103 0.41 2.11 0.29
CA TYR A 103 -0.46 2.22 -0.89
C TYR A 103 -1.16 3.59 -0.95
N PHE A 104 -1.77 4.05 0.15
CA PHE A 104 -2.46 5.34 0.15
C PHE A 104 -1.49 6.52 -0.01
N HIS A 105 -0.34 6.47 0.66
CA HIS A 105 0.68 7.50 0.50
C HIS A 105 1.26 7.54 -0.92
N LEU A 106 1.57 6.39 -1.52
CA LEU A 106 2.04 6.30 -2.91
C LEU A 106 0.96 6.77 -3.89
N THR A 107 -0.29 6.38 -3.66
CA THR A 107 -1.42 6.85 -4.47
C THR A 107 -1.54 8.36 -4.41
N SER A 108 -1.39 8.98 -3.24
CA SER A 108 -1.40 10.45 -3.11
C SER A 108 -0.29 11.17 -3.87
N ARG A 109 0.77 10.47 -4.26
CA ARG A 109 1.85 11.03 -5.09
C ARG A 109 1.61 10.82 -6.58
N LEU A 110 1.10 9.65 -6.94
CA LEU A 110 0.97 9.15 -8.31
C LEU A 110 -0.44 9.29 -8.90
N TYR A 111 -1.42 9.76 -8.13
CA TYR A 111 -2.79 9.90 -8.62
C TYR A 111 -2.83 10.86 -9.82
N PRO A 112 -3.35 10.44 -11.00
CA PRO A 112 -3.23 11.18 -12.27
C PRO A 112 -4.17 12.41 -12.38
N CYS A 113 -4.27 13.16 -11.29
CA CYS A 113 -4.86 14.50 -11.18
C CYS A 113 -4.08 15.24 -10.08
N GLY A 114 -3.14 16.11 -10.46
CA GLY A 114 -2.21 16.74 -9.52
C GLY A 114 -2.88 17.57 -8.44
N GLU A 115 -3.94 18.31 -8.77
CA GLU A 115 -4.74 19.06 -7.79
C GLU A 115 -5.52 18.12 -6.86
N CYS A 116 -6.02 17.00 -7.36
CA CYS A 116 -6.70 16.00 -6.54
C CYS A 116 -5.71 15.32 -5.59
N ALA A 117 -4.51 15.00 -6.08
CA ALA A 117 -3.43 14.38 -5.35
C ALA A 117 -2.91 15.27 -4.22
N ALA A 118 -2.71 16.57 -4.49
CA ALA A 118 -2.29 17.55 -3.49
C ALA A 118 -3.27 17.63 -2.32
N GLU A 119 -4.56 17.68 -2.65
CA GLU A 119 -5.62 17.70 -1.67
C GLU A 119 -5.73 16.37 -0.90
N PHE A 120 -5.52 15.24 -1.58
CA PHE A 120 -5.48 13.95 -0.91
C PHE A 120 -4.31 13.86 0.08
N GLN A 121 -3.14 14.42 -0.24
CA GLN A 121 -2.03 14.53 0.71
C GLN A 121 -2.39 15.35 1.94
N LEU A 122 -3.16 16.43 1.80
CA LEU A 122 -3.64 17.22 2.94
C LEU A 122 -4.61 16.42 3.81
N LEU A 123 -5.53 15.67 3.20
CA LEU A 123 -6.44 14.77 3.91
C LEU A 123 -5.68 13.68 4.65
N LEU A 124 -4.69 13.02 4.04
CA LEU A 124 -3.87 11.99 4.69
C LEU A 124 -3.07 12.51 5.88
N LYS A 125 -2.64 13.78 5.87
CA LYS A 125 -1.98 14.41 7.03
C LYS A 125 -2.94 14.61 8.20
N LYS A 126 -4.20 14.94 7.92
CA LYS A 126 -5.22 15.21 8.94
C LYS A 126 -5.89 13.92 9.45
N TYR A 127 -6.09 12.96 8.56
CA TYR A 127 -6.80 11.71 8.79
C TYR A 127 -5.96 10.54 8.25
N PRO A 128 -4.92 10.11 8.98
CA PRO A 128 -4.03 9.05 8.52
C PRO A 128 -4.76 7.71 8.34
N PRO A 129 -4.32 6.84 7.40
CA PRO A 129 -4.92 5.53 7.18
C PRO A 129 -5.09 4.72 8.46
N GLN A 130 -6.30 4.18 8.67
CA GLN A 130 -6.58 3.25 9.76
C GLN A 130 -6.51 1.82 9.23
N THR A 131 -5.50 1.06 9.65
CA THR A 131 -5.19 -0.25 9.07
C THR A 131 -5.30 -1.39 10.07
N SER A 132 -5.91 -1.17 11.23
CA SER A 132 -6.00 -2.19 12.29
C SER A 132 -6.90 -3.38 11.96
N SER A 133 -7.87 -3.21 11.05
CA SER A 133 -8.76 -4.25 10.55
C SER A 133 -9.44 -3.81 9.25
N ARG A 134 -10.12 -4.74 8.57
CA ARG A 134 -11.01 -4.47 7.44
C ARG A 134 -12.00 -3.36 7.74
N ARG A 135 -12.75 -3.51 8.85
CA ARG A 135 -13.77 -2.53 9.25
C ARG A 135 -13.16 -1.15 9.50
N ALA A 136 -11.99 -1.08 10.16
CA ALA A 136 -11.30 0.18 10.39
C ALA A 136 -10.88 0.85 9.07
N ALA A 137 -10.30 0.08 8.15
CA ALA A 137 -9.86 0.57 6.85
C ALA A 137 -11.01 1.07 5.97
N ALA A 138 -12.07 0.26 5.84
CA ALA A 138 -13.24 0.59 5.01
C ALA A 138 -13.98 1.82 5.55
N THR A 139 -14.21 1.87 6.87
CA THR A 139 -14.90 3.02 7.51
C THR A 139 -14.07 4.29 7.40
N TRP A 140 -12.76 4.21 7.59
CA TRP A 140 -11.85 5.35 7.43
C TRP A 140 -11.89 5.89 5.99
N LEU A 141 -11.83 5.00 4.99
CA LEU A 141 -11.84 5.40 3.59
C LEU A 141 -13.18 6.06 3.23
N CYS A 142 -14.30 5.52 3.73
CA CYS A 142 -15.62 6.13 3.54
C CYS A 142 -15.69 7.54 4.14
N TYR A 143 -15.24 7.71 5.39
CA TYR A 143 -15.17 9.02 6.03
C TYR A 143 -14.34 10.00 5.20
N LEU A 144 -13.17 9.58 4.71
CA LEU A 144 -12.29 10.40 3.88
C LEU A 144 -12.96 10.76 2.54
N HIS A 145 -13.65 9.81 1.90
CA HIS A 145 -14.42 10.05 0.69
C HIS A 145 -15.53 11.10 0.93
N ASN A 146 -16.20 11.06 2.09
CA ASN A 146 -17.18 12.07 2.46
C ASN A 146 -16.57 13.47 2.68
N GLN A 147 -15.32 13.59 3.11
CA GLN A 147 -14.63 14.89 3.13
C GLN A 147 -14.48 15.47 1.71
N VAL A 148 -14.20 14.60 0.72
CA VAL A 148 -14.15 15.00 -0.68
C VAL A 148 -15.55 15.35 -1.19
N ASN A 149 -16.58 14.58 -0.84
CA ASN A 149 -17.97 14.88 -1.20
C ASN A 149 -18.41 16.25 -0.67
N HIS A 150 -18.19 16.53 0.62
CA HIS A 150 -18.52 17.80 1.24
C HIS A 150 -17.86 18.98 0.50
N ARG A 151 -16.56 18.89 0.22
CA ARG A 151 -15.83 19.93 -0.54
C ARG A 151 -16.40 20.12 -1.96
N LEU A 152 -16.85 19.06 -2.60
CA LEU A 152 -17.43 19.09 -3.94
C LEU A 152 -18.94 19.37 -3.94
N GLY A 153 -19.56 19.62 -2.79
CA GLY A 153 -21.01 19.82 -2.66
C GLY A 153 -21.85 18.59 -3.02
N LYS A 154 -21.30 17.39 -2.84
CA LYS A 154 -22.00 16.12 -3.06
C LYS A 154 -22.68 15.64 -1.78
N PRO A 155 -23.78 14.87 -1.87
CA PRO A 155 -24.41 14.25 -0.71
C PRO A 155 -23.42 13.39 0.08
N GLU A 156 -23.62 13.35 1.39
CA GLU A 156 -22.90 12.43 2.26
C GLU A 156 -23.35 10.99 2.01
N PHE A 157 -22.39 10.08 1.98
CA PHE A 157 -22.65 8.64 1.87
C PHE A 157 -22.73 8.02 3.27
N ASP A 158 -23.71 7.13 3.49
CA ASP A 158 -23.84 6.40 4.76
C ASP A 158 -22.81 5.27 4.87
N CYS A 159 -21.75 5.51 5.66
CA CYS A 159 -20.69 4.54 5.87
C CYS A 159 -21.12 3.25 6.60
N ALA A 160 -22.32 3.21 7.21
CA ALA A 160 -22.82 2.02 7.89
C ALA A 160 -23.21 0.89 6.92
N ASN A 161 -23.54 1.22 5.67
CA ASN A 161 -24.07 0.30 4.65
C ASN A 161 -23.15 0.21 3.42
N LEU A 162 -21.82 0.21 3.63
CA LEU A 162 -20.82 0.14 2.56
C LEU A 162 -20.91 -1.14 1.74
N ASP A 163 -21.14 -2.27 2.41
CA ASP A 163 -21.29 -3.62 1.85
C ASP A 163 -22.49 -3.76 0.91
N ALA A 164 -23.57 -3.04 1.17
CA ALA A 164 -24.75 -3.00 0.29
C ALA A 164 -24.48 -2.29 -1.05
N THR A 165 -23.50 -1.36 -1.08
CA THR A 165 -23.20 -0.54 -2.26
C THR A 165 -22.00 -1.06 -3.04
N TYR A 166 -20.97 -1.51 -2.33
CA TYR A 166 -19.75 -2.04 -2.91
C TYR A 166 -19.75 -3.56 -2.75
N ASP A 167 -20.09 -4.26 -3.83
CA ASP A 167 -19.84 -5.69 -3.92
C ASP A 167 -18.35 -5.96 -3.70
N CYS A 168 -18.03 -6.68 -2.62
CA CYS A 168 -16.67 -7.08 -2.31
C CYS A 168 -16.17 -8.19 -3.25
N GLY A 169 -17.05 -8.81 -4.04
CA GLY A 169 -16.73 -9.94 -4.90
C GLY A 169 -16.37 -11.19 -4.10
N CYS A 170 -16.89 -11.30 -2.87
CA CYS A 170 -16.51 -12.34 -1.92
C CYS A 170 -17.06 -13.73 -2.28
N GLY A 171 -18.03 -13.82 -3.20
CA GLY A 171 -18.49 -15.09 -3.80
C GLY A 171 -19.42 -15.93 -2.93
N ASP A 172 -19.98 -15.36 -1.86
CA ASP A 172 -20.76 -16.12 -0.88
C ASP A 172 -22.28 -15.98 -1.12
N GLU A 173 -22.76 -16.50 -2.26
CA GLU A 173 -24.16 -16.93 -2.39
C GLU A 173 -24.20 -18.33 -3.02
N PRO A 174 -24.99 -19.28 -2.48
CA PRO A 174 -25.22 -20.56 -3.13
C PRO A 174 -25.86 -20.30 -4.50
N LEU A 175 -25.44 -21.06 -5.51
CA LEU A 175 -25.99 -21.04 -6.88
C LEU A 175 -27.52 -21.22 -6.85
N GLY A 176 -28.28 -20.11 -6.71
CA GLY A 176 -29.73 -20.20 -6.50
C GLY A 176 -30.50 -18.90 -6.25
N SER A 177 -29.86 -17.77 -5.92
CA SER A 177 -30.56 -16.48 -5.73
C SER A 177 -30.23 -15.48 -6.85
N SER A 178 -30.60 -15.83 -8.08
CA SER A 178 -30.61 -14.88 -9.19
C SER A 178 -31.69 -13.81 -8.99
N THR A 179 -31.45 -12.78 -8.19
CA THR A 179 -32.09 -11.45 -8.33
C THR A 179 -31.23 -10.39 -7.66
N GLY A 180 -30.30 -9.81 -8.42
CA GLY A 180 -29.50 -8.69 -7.94
C GLY A 180 -28.20 -8.45 -8.70
N GLY A 181 -28.07 -8.90 -9.95
CA GLY A 181 -27.02 -8.36 -10.82
C GLY A 181 -27.17 -6.85 -10.84
N SER A 182 -26.13 -6.13 -10.41
CA SER A 182 -26.14 -4.68 -10.32
C SER A 182 -26.38 -4.08 -11.70
N ALA A 183 -27.66 -3.90 -12.04
CA ALA A 183 -28.09 -3.19 -13.23
C ALA A 183 -27.74 -1.70 -13.18
N ASN A 184 -27.16 -1.25 -12.06
CA ASN A 184 -26.87 0.15 -11.76
C ASN A 184 -25.40 0.40 -11.39
N ASP A 185 -24.45 -0.55 -11.58
CA ASP A 185 -23.03 -0.20 -11.51
C ASP A 185 -22.68 0.55 -12.80
N PRO A 186 -22.52 1.89 -12.78
CA PRO A 186 -22.27 2.67 -13.99
C PRO A 186 -20.89 2.42 -14.58
N MET A 187 -20.08 1.56 -13.94
CA MET A 187 -18.68 1.29 -14.25
C MET A 187 -18.42 -0.17 -14.64
N ASP A 188 -19.46 -0.99 -14.83
CA ASP A 188 -19.30 -2.34 -15.41
C ASP A 188 -19.01 -2.24 -16.92
N LEU A 189 -17.74 -2.05 -17.26
CA LEU A 189 -17.24 -2.04 -18.64
C LEU A 189 -17.04 -3.46 -19.20
N GLU A 190 -17.16 -4.49 -18.36
CA GLU A 190 -17.00 -5.91 -18.72
C GLU A 190 -18.35 -6.58 -19.03
N ARG A 191 -19.46 -5.85 -18.90
CA ARG A 191 -20.79 -6.32 -19.28
C ARG A 191 -20.84 -6.57 -20.78
N ASP A 192 -20.67 -7.81 -21.18
CA ASP A 192 -20.89 -8.30 -22.54
C ASP A 192 -22.33 -8.84 -22.68
N PRO A 193 -23.30 -8.03 -23.14
CA PRO A 193 -24.69 -8.48 -23.32
C PRO A 193 -24.85 -9.59 -24.36
N SER A 194 -23.79 -9.93 -25.13
CA SER A 194 -23.80 -11.01 -26.11
C SER A 194 -23.55 -12.40 -25.52
N LYS A 195 -22.92 -12.50 -24.34
CA LYS A 195 -22.61 -13.78 -23.67
C LYS A 195 -23.75 -14.31 -22.80
N ASP A 196 -24.61 -13.42 -22.29
CA ASP A 196 -25.69 -13.79 -21.38
C ASP A 196 -26.83 -14.59 -22.04
N LYS A 197 -26.90 -14.64 -23.39
CA LYS A 197 -27.94 -15.38 -24.12
C LYS A 197 -27.54 -16.78 -24.59
N LYS A 198 -26.32 -17.27 -24.33
CA LYS A 198 -25.84 -18.56 -24.87
C LYS A 198 -25.32 -19.58 -23.85
N ALA A 199 -25.48 -19.35 -22.55
CA ALA A 199 -25.14 -20.35 -21.53
C ALA A 199 -26.37 -21.13 -20.98
N GLN A 200 -27.53 -21.00 -21.62
CA GLN A 200 -28.71 -21.84 -21.32
C GLN A 200 -28.94 -22.80 -22.48
N GLY A 201 -28.36 -24.01 -22.44
CA GLY A 201 -28.78 -25.06 -23.37
C GLY A 201 -27.78 -26.13 -23.82
N LEU A 202 -26.71 -26.43 -23.08
CA LEU A 202 -25.81 -27.53 -23.45
C LEU A 202 -25.38 -28.39 -22.26
N VAL A 203 -26.35 -29.08 -21.63
CA VAL A 203 -26.17 -30.47 -21.16
C VAL A 203 -27.48 -31.22 -21.34
N LYS A 204 -27.70 -31.77 -22.55
CA LYS A 204 -28.69 -32.81 -22.81
C LYS A 204 -27.95 -34.06 -23.28
N GLY A 205 -28.10 -35.15 -22.53
CA GLY A 205 -28.07 -36.50 -23.07
C GLY A 205 -26.75 -37.26 -22.98
N GLY A 206 -26.62 -38.11 -21.96
CA GLY A 206 -25.68 -39.24 -21.92
C GLY A 206 -26.20 -40.30 -20.97
N ARG A 207 -26.90 -41.29 -21.53
CA ARG A 207 -27.63 -42.39 -20.85
C ARG A 207 -26.74 -43.23 -19.92
N ALA A 208 -27.35 -43.67 -18.81
CA ALA A 208 -26.99 -44.91 -18.14
C ALA A 208 -27.28 -46.12 -19.06
N ALA A 209 -26.37 -47.09 -19.10
CA ALA A 209 -26.68 -48.48 -19.40
C ALA A 209 -25.68 -49.39 -18.68
N VAL A 210 -26.27 -50.30 -17.90
CA VAL A 210 -25.68 -51.44 -17.23
C VAL A 210 -25.21 -52.48 -18.25
N SER A 211 -24.02 -53.04 -18.08
CA SER A 211 -23.70 -54.47 -18.25
C SER A 211 -22.45 -54.79 -17.44
#